data_AF-A0A371GNU3-F1
#
_entry.id   AF-A0A371GNU3-F1
#
_cell.length_a   1.000
_cell.length_b   1.000
_cell.length_c   1.000
_cell.angle_alpha   90.00
_cell.angle_beta   90.00
_cell.angle_gamma   90.00
#
_symmetry.space_group_name_H-M   'P 1'
#
loop_
_entity.id
_entity.type
_entity.pdbx_description
1 polymer ?
#
loop_
_entity_poly.entity_id
_entity_poly.type
_entity_poly.pdbx_seq_one_letter_code
_entity_poly.pdbx_strand_id
1 'polypeptide(L)'
;MITRCGGYPNVPLLGTQGAINYNPELASQQAGYPMVRAPLQEALTPFVLEGSQAHKGEHHKKIQHAWTNIIRKGVAWRTRSCGVSPSYKTWLEQRVHLVGLPWGSIQHQAQETQAYEVHETLRVEELEGTLEQMKTEQGMLKRKLETALEESRQERRLSDDFSKKARGEKESRLRIGRFLKAVTAEREQLKEAVVALKSREAEQEDELRGLRERVLLLEEELMAAKLFKEHLQNQRRYNLLALVKACGKADEAESQLEELKETLESWKQRCQDIADEVEIQVRAATTDTQFWKDRYIKLAWLANQALLDIPRKLCTTEDVVDPTRTLREIREFLERCRKLYDRMKELSAPP
;
A
#
# COMPACT_ATOMS: atom_id res chain seq x y z
N MET A 1 -11.35 -23.73 67.88
CA MET A 1 -12.06 -25.02 67.65
C MET A 1 -13.37 -24.73 66.92
N ILE A 2 -13.78 -25.57 65.96
CA ILE A 2 -15.09 -25.42 65.31
C ILE A 2 -16.15 -25.89 66.30
N THR A 3 -17.11 -25.03 66.63
CA THR A 3 -18.15 -25.35 67.62
C THR A 3 -19.51 -25.63 66.99
N ARG A 4 -19.74 -25.15 65.76
CA ARG A 4 -20.95 -25.42 64.98
C ARG A 4 -20.67 -25.23 63.49
N CYS A 5 -21.37 -25.99 62.64
CA CYS A 5 -21.25 -25.93 61.19
C CYS A 5 -22.66 -25.77 60.59
N GLY A 6 -22.99 -24.57 60.11
CA GLY A 6 -24.33 -24.24 59.62
C GLY A 6 -25.44 -24.54 60.64
N GLY A 7 -26.51 -25.20 60.16
CA GLY A 7 -27.66 -25.63 60.98
C GLY A 7 -27.50 -26.98 61.68
N TYR A 8 -26.33 -27.65 61.57
CA TYR A 8 -26.13 -28.94 62.23
C TYR A 8 -25.75 -28.78 63.70
N PRO A 9 -26.31 -29.60 64.62
CA PRO A 9 -25.92 -29.58 66.04
C PRO A 9 -24.49 -30.08 66.25
N ASN A 10 -24.04 -31.04 65.43
CA ASN A 10 -22.68 -31.59 65.40
C ASN A 10 -21.96 -31.23 64.08
N VAL A 11 -20.64 -31.35 64.02
CA VAL A 11 -19.90 -30.99 62.80
C VAL A 11 -19.86 -32.19 61.85
N PRO A 12 -20.50 -32.11 60.66
CA PRO A 12 -20.49 -33.21 59.69
C PRO A 12 -19.15 -33.27 58.96
N LEU A 13 -18.54 -34.43 58.90
CA LEU A 13 -17.36 -34.77 58.13
C LEU A 13 -17.78 -35.65 56.96
N LEU A 14 -17.41 -35.26 55.75
CA LEU A 14 -17.68 -36.04 54.54
C LEU A 14 -16.39 -36.77 54.14
N GLY A 15 -16.41 -38.10 54.20
CA GLY A 15 -15.34 -38.97 53.73
C GLY A 15 -15.71 -39.64 52.41
N THR A 16 -14.76 -40.39 51.83
CA THR A 16 -15.00 -41.13 50.58
C THR A 16 -16.04 -42.23 50.74
N GLN A 17 -16.18 -42.81 51.94
CA GLN A 17 -17.09 -43.92 52.22
C GLN A 17 -18.42 -43.53 52.88
N GLY A 18 -18.64 -42.24 53.18
CA GLY A 18 -19.84 -41.79 53.86
C GLY A 18 -19.67 -40.44 54.55
N ALA A 19 -20.67 -40.04 55.34
CA ALA A 19 -20.58 -38.88 56.22
C ALA A 19 -20.76 -39.30 57.68
N ILE A 20 -19.91 -38.78 58.56
CA ILE A 20 -20.03 -38.94 60.01
C ILE A 20 -20.12 -37.57 60.66
N ASN A 21 -20.58 -37.47 61.90
CA ASN A 21 -20.43 -36.24 62.69
C ASN A 21 -19.53 -36.48 63.90
N TYR A 22 -18.82 -35.43 64.33
CA TYR A 22 -18.24 -35.41 65.67
C TYR A 22 -18.93 -34.35 66.50
N ASN A 23 -19.05 -34.62 67.80
CA ASN A 23 -19.57 -33.67 68.77
C ASN A 23 -18.44 -32.75 69.26
N PRO A 24 -18.50 -31.43 68.97
CA PRO A 24 -17.45 -30.49 69.37
C PRO A 24 -17.28 -30.35 70.89
N GLU A 25 -18.34 -30.57 71.68
CA GLU A 25 -18.29 -30.51 73.14
C GLU A 25 -17.45 -31.66 73.71
N LEU A 26 -17.59 -32.87 73.16
CA LEU A 26 -16.76 -34.02 73.54
C LEU A 26 -15.32 -33.87 73.07
N ALA A 27 -15.12 -33.39 71.84
CA ALA A 27 -13.78 -33.12 71.33
C ALA A 27 -13.04 -32.07 72.18
N SER A 28 -13.76 -31.07 72.72
CA SER A 28 -13.20 -30.07 73.63
C SER A 28 -12.73 -30.71 74.95
N GLN A 29 -13.46 -31.68 75.49
CA GLN A 29 -13.05 -32.42 76.69
C GLN A 29 -11.75 -33.20 76.46
N GLN A 30 -11.62 -33.87 75.32
CA GLN A 30 -10.38 -34.60 74.96
C GLN A 30 -9.16 -33.68 74.86
N ALA A 31 -9.37 -32.40 74.52
CA ALA A 31 -8.34 -31.37 74.53
C ALA A 31 -8.08 -30.73 75.91
N GLY A 32 -8.75 -31.22 76.97
CA GLY A 32 -8.56 -30.79 78.35
C GLY A 32 -9.39 -29.58 78.78
N TYR A 33 -10.48 -29.26 78.07
CA TYR A 33 -11.42 -28.21 78.48
C TYR A 33 -12.58 -28.79 79.31
N PRO A 34 -12.96 -28.18 80.45
CA PRO A 34 -14.04 -28.69 81.30
C PRO A 34 -15.42 -28.52 80.61
N MET A 35 -16.28 -29.52 80.73
CA MET A 35 -17.69 -29.39 80.35
C MET A 35 -18.49 -28.73 81.47
N VAL A 36 -19.19 -27.64 81.15
CA VAL A 36 -19.95 -26.84 82.13
C VAL A 36 -21.39 -27.36 82.30
N ARG A 37 -21.94 -28.03 81.29
CA ARG A 37 -23.31 -28.56 81.26
C ARG A 37 -23.34 -29.92 80.55
N ALA A 38 -24.37 -30.71 80.83
CA ALA A 38 -24.62 -31.95 80.10
C ALA A 38 -24.86 -31.66 78.60
N PRO A 39 -24.29 -32.45 77.68
CA PRO A 39 -24.57 -32.30 76.26
C PRO A 39 -26.07 -32.47 75.97
N LEU A 40 -26.61 -31.67 75.04
CA LEU A 40 -27.99 -31.83 74.57
C LEU A 40 -28.17 -33.21 73.92
N GLN A 41 -29.31 -33.86 74.14
CA GLN A 41 -29.59 -35.21 73.62
C GLN A 41 -29.46 -35.28 72.08
N GLU A 42 -29.85 -34.22 71.38
CA GLU A 42 -29.67 -34.07 69.93
C GLU A 42 -28.20 -34.13 69.49
N ALA A 43 -27.28 -33.62 70.31
CA ALA A 43 -25.84 -33.65 70.06
C ALA A 43 -25.20 -35.00 70.40
N LEU A 44 -25.91 -35.87 71.14
CA LEU A 44 -25.49 -37.23 71.46
C LEU A 44 -25.93 -38.24 70.40
N THR A 45 -26.82 -37.84 69.47
CA THR A 45 -27.28 -38.70 68.39
C THR A 45 -26.25 -38.70 67.26
N PRO A 46 -25.58 -39.84 66.99
CA PRO A 46 -24.62 -39.91 65.91
C PRO A 46 -25.34 -39.76 64.57
N PHE A 47 -24.76 -38.97 63.68
CA PHE A 47 -25.18 -38.86 62.29
C PHE A 47 -24.20 -39.69 61.47
N VAL A 48 -24.67 -40.83 60.97
CA VAL A 48 -23.90 -41.72 60.12
C VAL A 48 -24.70 -41.94 58.85
N LEU A 49 -24.16 -41.47 57.73
CA LEU A 49 -24.69 -41.77 56.39
C LEU A 49 -23.70 -42.67 55.66
N GLU A 50 -24.15 -43.87 55.30
CA GLU A 50 -23.32 -44.85 54.61
C GLU A 50 -23.32 -44.64 53.09
N GLY A 51 -22.12 -44.77 52.50
CA GLY A 51 -21.94 -44.99 51.06
C GLY A 51 -22.45 -43.88 50.14
N SER A 52 -23.03 -44.30 49.01
CA SER A 52 -23.43 -43.43 47.89
C SER A 52 -24.49 -42.39 48.22
N GLN A 53 -25.19 -42.52 49.35
CA GLN A 53 -26.19 -41.54 49.81
C GLN A 53 -25.54 -40.27 50.40
N ALA A 54 -24.33 -40.35 50.96
CA ALA A 54 -23.61 -39.17 51.45
C ALA A 54 -23.14 -38.23 50.30
N HIS A 55 -22.98 -38.80 49.10
CA HIS A 55 -22.45 -38.13 47.91
C HIS A 55 -23.52 -37.79 46.85
N LYS A 56 -24.78 -38.15 47.09
CA LYS A 56 -25.90 -37.87 46.16
C LYS A 56 -27.07 -37.22 46.90
N GLY A 57 -27.74 -36.28 46.22
CA GLY A 57 -28.97 -35.66 46.71
C GLY A 57 -28.77 -34.51 47.71
N GLU A 58 -29.79 -34.30 48.54
CA GLU A 58 -29.95 -33.11 49.39
C GLU A 58 -28.94 -33.05 50.55
N HIS A 59 -28.51 -34.20 51.08
CA HIS A 59 -27.56 -34.27 52.20
C HIS A 59 -26.17 -33.74 51.82
N HIS A 60 -25.65 -34.09 50.63
CA HIS A 60 -24.37 -33.59 50.14
C HIS A 60 -24.38 -32.05 50.02
N LYS A 61 -25.46 -31.49 49.44
CA LYS A 61 -25.64 -30.03 49.30
C LYS A 61 -25.77 -29.34 50.66
N LYS A 62 -26.52 -29.93 51.59
CA LYS A 62 -26.67 -29.40 52.96
C LYS A 62 -25.34 -29.41 53.73
N ILE A 63 -24.54 -30.47 53.59
CA ILE A 63 -23.22 -30.55 54.23
C ILE A 63 -22.27 -29.52 53.62
N GLN A 64 -22.17 -29.43 52.29
CA GLN A 64 -21.35 -28.40 51.63
C GLN A 64 -21.76 -26.99 52.04
N HIS A 65 -23.06 -26.71 52.07
CA HIS A 65 -23.57 -25.41 52.49
C HIS A 65 -23.29 -25.14 53.98
N ALA A 66 -23.39 -26.14 54.86
CA ALA A 66 -23.02 -25.98 56.27
C ALA A 66 -21.54 -25.58 56.43
N TRP A 67 -20.64 -26.18 55.62
CA TRP A 67 -19.22 -25.84 55.60
C TRP A 67 -18.89 -24.44 55.08
N THR A 68 -19.84 -23.78 54.40
CA THR A 68 -19.69 -22.33 54.09
C THR A 68 -19.96 -21.43 55.29
N ASN A 69 -20.65 -21.93 56.32
CA ASN A 69 -21.07 -21.18 57.51
C ASN A 69 -20.47 -21.79 58.80
N ILE A 70 -19.14 -21.72 58.94
CA ILE A 70 -18.42 -22.28 60.08
C ILE A 70 -18.39 -21.28 61.24
N ILE A 71 -18.92 -21.68 62.39
CA ILE A 71 -18.81 -20.92 63.63
C ILE A 71 -17.61 -21.45 64.41
N ARG A 72 -16.57 -20.63 64.52
CA ARG A 72 -15.40 -20.87 65.36
C ARG A 72 -15.50 -19.99 66.59
N LYS A 73 -15.48 -20.59 67.79
CA LYS A 73 -15.21 -19.81 69.01
C LYS A 73 -13.69 -19.61 69.16
N GLY A 74 -13.27 -18.35 69.12
CA GLY A 74 -11.90 -17.89 69.37
C GLY A 74 -11.55 -17.81 70.86
N VAL A 75 -10.56 -16.98 71.22
CA VAL A 75 -9.82 -16.83 72.51
C VAL A 75 -10.68 -16.51 73.76
N ALA A 76 -11.98 -16.80 73.74
CA ALA A 76 -12.89 -16.75 74.88
C ALA A 76 -12.91 -18.05 75.72
N TRP A 77 -12.19 -19.10 75.32
CA TRP A 77 -11.90 -20.27 76.17
C TRP A 77 -10.81 -19.93 77.19
N ARG A 78 -11.00 -18.87 77.96
CA ARG A 78 -10.08 -18.49 79.04
C ARG A 78 -10.51 -19.19 80.31
N THR A 79 -9.55 -19.90 80.88
CA THR A 79 -9.51 -20.56 82.18
C THR A 79 -9.82 -22.05 82.12
N ARG A 80 -8.76 -22.88 82.22
CA ARG A 80 -8.83 -24.28 82.65
C ARG A 80 -9.37 -24.30 84.08
N SER A 81 -10.69 -24.22 84.22
CA SER A 81 -11.36 -24.45 85.49
C SER A 81 -11.37 -25.96 85.74
N CYS A 82 -10.71 -26.43 86.80
CA CYS A 82 -10.70 -27.86 87.17
C CYS A 82 -12.01 -28.31 87.86
N GLY A 83 -13.02 -27.43 87.93
CA GLY A 83 -14.30 -27.73 88.59
C GLY A 83 -15.31 -28.35 87.63
N VAL A 84 -15.65 -29.61 87.86
CA VAL A 84 -16.79 -30.27 87.20
C VAL A 84 -18.10 -29.69 87.74
N SER A 85 -18.99 -29.24 86.85
CA SER A 85 -20.33 -28.76 87.23
C SER A 85 -21.16 -29.88 87.88
N PRO A 86 -21.86 -29.65 89.01
CA PRO A 86 -22.68 -30.67 89.68
C PRO A 86 -23.69 -31.34 88.75
N SER A 87 -24.31 -30.55 87.85
CA SER A 87 -25.26 -31.05 86.85
C SER A 87 -24.64 -32.05 85.85
N TYR A 88 -23.36 -31.86 85.49
CA TYR A 88 -22.63 -32.78 84.62
C TYR A 88 -22.22 -34.05 85.36
N LYS A 89 -21.84 -33.93 86.64
CA LYS A 89 -21.49 -35.10 87.48
C LYS A 89 -22.67 -36.06 87.62
N THR A 90 -23.87 -35.54 87.90
CA THR A 90 -25.10 -36.35 87.99
C THR A 90 -25.45 -37.01 86.66
N TRP A 91 -25.31 -36.30 85.53
CA TRP A 91 -25.51 -36.90 84.21
C TRP A 91 -24.47 -37.99 83.88
N LEU A 92 -23.20 -37.79 84.26
CA LEU A 92 -22.14 -38.78 84.05
C LEU A 92 -22.39 -40.04 84.88
N GLU A 93 -22.77 -39.89 86.15
CA GLU A 93 -23.12 -41.00 87.05
C GLU A 93 -24.33 -41.79 86.51
N GLN A 94 -25.38 -41.10 86.05
CA GLN A 94 -26.54 -41.74 85.41
C GLN A 94 -26.15 -42.49 84.11
N ARG A 95 -25.27 -41.92 83.30
CA ARG A 95 -24.82 -42.54 82.05
C ARG A 95 -23.88 -43.73 82.28
N VAL A 96 -23.01 -43.65 83.29
CA VAL A 96 -22.15 -44.77 83.72
C VAL A 96 -23.01 -45.92 84.25
N HIS A 97 -24.09 -45.63 84.97
CA HIS A 97 -25.08 -46.65 85.36
C HIS A 97 -25.82 -47.27 84.18
N LEU A 98 -26.14 -46.49 83.14
CA LEU A 98 -26.79 -46.97 81.91
C LEU A 98 -25.87 -47.81 81.02
N VAL A 99 -24.56 -47.54 81.00
CA VAL A 99 -23.58 -48.19 80.08
C VAL A 99 -22.75 -49.29 80.75
N GLY A 100 -22.77 -49.40 82.09
CA GLY A 100 -22.23 -50.55 82.83
C GLY A 100 -20.70 -50.61 82.95
N LEU A 101 -20.00 -49.46 83.03
CA LEU A 101 -18.54 -49.42 83.14
C LEU A 101 -18.04 -49.51 84.60
N PRO A 102 -17.10 -50.43 84.94
CA PRO A 102 -16.49 -50.51 86.27
C PRO A 102 -15.29 -49.55 86.39
N TRP A 103 -15.30 -48.62 87.34
CA TRP A 103 -14.12 -47.80 87.66
C TRP A 103 -13.68 -48.04 89.11
N GLY A 104 -12.44 -48.52 89.28
CA GLY A 104 -11.84 -48.85 90.58
C GLY A 104 -10.80 -47.82 91.04
N SER A 105 -10.78 -47.51 92.33
CA SER A 105 -9.88 -46.55 93.00
C SER A 105 -8.58 -47.24 93.44
N ILE A 106 -7.40 -46.66 93.20
CA ILE A 106 -6.09 -47.20 93.62
C ILE A 106 -5.48 -46.33 94.75
N GLN A 107 -5.10 -46.96 95.86
CA GLN A 107 -4.33 -46.39 96.97
C GLN A 107 -2.82 -46.65 96.80
N HIS A 108 -1.99 -45.67 97.18
CA HIS A 108 -0.52 -45.72 97.18
C HIS A 108 0.02 -46.11 98.58
N GLN A 109 1.10 -46.90 98.63
CA GLN A 109 1.93 -47.07 99.83
C GLN A 109 3.42 -47.16 99.44
N ALA A 110 4.28 -46.51 100.23
CA ALA A 110 5.73 -46.42 100.07
C ALA A 110 6.42 -46.84 101.39
N GLN A 111 7.59 -47.48 101.31
CA GLN A 111 8.46 -47.80 102.46
C GLN A 111 9.91 -47.96 101.91
N GLU A 112 10.87 -47.08 102.17
CA GLU A 112 11.74 -46.88 103.37
C GLU A 112 12.79 -47.97 103.64
N THR A 113 14.02 -47.66 103.18
CA THR A 113 15.35 -47.70 103.82
C THR A 113 15.59 -48.53 105.08
N GLN A 114 16.64 -49.38 105.08
CA GLN A 114 17.47 -49.60 106.29
C GLN A 114 18.90 -50.06 105.98
N ALA A 115 19.81 -49.56 106.83
CA ALA A 115 21.27 -49.67 106.78
C ALA A 115 21.81 -50.90 107.54
N TYR A 116 23.02 -51.33 107.21
CA TYR A 116 23.88 -52.10 108.11
C TYR A 116 25.36 -51.78 107.82
N GLU A 117 26.09 -51.51 108.90
CA GLU A 117 27.48 -51.06 108.96
C GLU A 117 28.35 -52.17 109.60
N VAL A 118 29.67 -52.09 109.36
CA VAL A 118 30.78 -52.80 110.03
C VAL A 118 31.21 -54.17 109.46
N HIS A 119 32.07 -54.10 108.43
CA HIS A 119 33.19 -55.03 108.23
C HIS A 119 34.35 -54.28 107.53
N GLU A 120 34.71 -53.11 108.05
CA GLU A 120 35.84 -52.27 107.63
C GLU A 120 37.10 -52.78 108.34
N THR A 121 38.07 -53.41 107.67
CA THR A 121 39.36 -52.75 107.44
C THR A 121 40.22 -53.49 106.39
N LEU A 122 39.97 -54.78 106.13
CA LEU A 122 40.66 -55.55 105.07
C LEU A 122 39.96 -55.47 103.70
N ARG A 123 38.65 -55.17 103.68
CA ARG A 123 37.93 -54.80 102.44
C ARG A 123 38.22 -53.38 102.00
N VAL A 124 38.71 -52.51 102.88
CA VAL A 124 38.96 -51.10 102.57
C VAL A 124 40.14 -50.98 101.60
N GLU A 125 41.21 -51.77 101.73
CA GLU A 125 42.35 -51.74 100.79
C GLU A 125 41.98 -52.28 99.39
N GLU A 126 41.22 -53.39 99.30
CA GLU A 126 40.71 -53.89 98.01
C GLU A 126 39.66 -52.95 97.39
N LEU A 127 38.80 -52.36 98.23
CA LEU A 127 37.84 -51.33 97.80
C LEU A 127 38.55 -50.05 97.38
N GLU A 128 39.66 -49.65 98.02
CA GLU A 128 40.48 -48.50 97.64
C GLU A 128 41.25 -48.75 96.34
N GLY A 129 41.80 -49.95 96.15
CA GLY A 129 42.43 -50.34 94.89
C GLY A 129 41.43 -50.36 93.72
N THR A 130 40.23 -50.91 93.93
CA THR A 130 39.15 -50.85 92.95
C THR A 130 38.59 -49.44 92.76
N LEU A 131 38.58 -48.60 93.81
CA LEU A 131 38.20 -47.19 93.73
C LEU A 131 39.20 -46.38 92.90
N GLU A 132 40.50 -46.58 93.10
CA GLU A 132 41.55 -45.94 92.29
C GLU A 132 41.54 -46.45 90.85
N GLN A 133 41.33 -47.75 90.62
CA GLN A 133 41.10 -48.28 89.28
C GLN A 133 39.85 -47.64 88.63
N MET A 134 38.72 -47.58 89.34
CA MET A 134 37.52 -46.93 88.84
C MET A 134 37.72 -45.43 88.59
N LYS A 135 38.54 -44.72 89.38
CA LYS A 135 38.90 -43.32 89.12
C LYS A 135 39.75 -43.17 87.87
N THR A 136 40.73 -44.05 87.63
CA THR A 136 41.55 -44.01 86.41
C THR A 136 40.74 -44.36 85.17
N GLU A 137 39.86 -45.37 85.25
CA GLU A 137 38.91 -45.73 84.19
C GLU A 137 37.90 -44.61 83.94
N GLN A 138 37.34 -44.01 84.98
CA GLN A 138 36.47 -42.84 84.89
C GLN A 138 37.20 -41.68 84.21
N GLY A 139 38.45 -41.42 84.55
CA GLY A 139 39.28 -40.40 83.92
C GLY A 139 39.58 -40.70 82.45
N MET A 140 39.78 -41.97 82.09
CA MET A 140 39.96 -42.41 80.70
C MET A 140 38.66 -42.28 79.90
N LEU A 141 37.54 -42.75 80.45
CA LEU A 141 36.21 -42.67 79.84
C LEU A 141 35.77 -41.22 79.67
N LYS A 142 36.05 -40.35 80.64
CA LYS A 142 35.80 -38.92 80.55
C LYS A 142 36.57 -38.29 79.37
N ARG A 143 37.86 -38.59 79.23
CA ARG A 143 38.67 -38.14 78.08
C ARG A 143 38.11 -38.67 76.75
N LYS A 144 37.78 -39.96 76.67
CA LYS A 144 37.16 -40.56 75.46
C LYS A 144 35.82 -39.91 75.12
N LEU A 145 34.98 -39.64 76.11
CA LEU A 145 33.70 -38.96 75.93
C LEU A 145 33.90 -37.53 75.40
N GLU A 146 34.86 -36.80 75.96
CA GLU A 146 35.18 -35.44 75.54
C GLU A 146 35.74 -35.40 74.11
N THR A 147 36.61 -36.34 73.75
CA THR A 147 37.09 -36.53 72.37
C THR A 147 35.93 -36.85 71.41
N ALA A 148 35.08 -37.82 71.74
CA ALA A 148 33.94 -38.20 70.90
C ALA A 148 32.93 -37.04 70.72
N LEU A 149 32.72 -36.22 71.77
CA LEU A 149 31.88 -35.02 71.68
C LEU A 149 32.49 -33.97 70.73
N GLU A 150 33.80 -33.77 70.76
CA GLU A 150 34.47 -32.83 69.87
C GLU A 150 34.51 -33.33 68.42
N GLU A 151 34.72 -34.62 68.19
CA GLU A 151 34.60 -35.25 66.86
C GLU A 151 33.17 -35.09 66.30
N SER A 152 32.13 -35.34 67.11
CA SER A 152 30.73 -35.13 66.70
C SER A 152 30.43 -33.66 66.36
N ARG A 153 31.07 -32.71 67.05
CA ARG A 153 30.97 -31.28 66.72
C ARG A 153 31.68 -30.97 65.41
N GLN A 154 32.89 -31.50 65.21
CA GLN A 154 33.67 -31.33 63.99
C GLN A 154 32.92 -31.89 62.77
N GLU A 155 32.37 -33.09 62.88
CA GLU A 155 31.55 -33.72 61.84
C GLU A 155 30.31 -32.90 61.49
N ARG A 156 29.61 -32.38 62.51
CA ARG A 156 28.48 -31.45 62.29
C ARG A 156 28.90 -30.20 61.55
N ARG A 157 30.02 -29.57 61.92
CA ARG A 157 30.55 -28.37 61.22
C ARG A 157 30.85 -28.69 59.75
N LEU A 158 31.52 -29.80 59.47
CA LEU A 158 31.84 -30.22 58.11
C LEU A 158 30.57 -30.53 57.29
N SER A 159 29.58 -31.18 57.90
CA SER A 159 28.28 -31.48 57.29
C SER A 159 27.50 -30.20 56.95
N ASP A 160 27.50 -29.21 57.86
CA ASP A 160 26.88 -27.91 57.64
C ASP A 160 27.57 -27.14 56.51
N ASP A 161 28.90 -27.14 56.46
CA ASP A 161 29.67 -26.47 55.41
C ASP A 161 29.48 -27.15 54.04
N PHE A 162 29.45 -28.49 54.00
CA PHE A 162 29.13 -29.24 52.77
C PHE A 162 27.70 -28.93 52.30
N SER A 163 26.74 -28.88 53.23
CA SER A 163 25.35 -28.55 52.94
C SER A 163 25.20 -27.12 52.40
N LYS A 164 25.91 -26.14 52.99
CA LYS A 164 25.96 -24.75 52.48
C LYS A 164 26.56 -24.70 51.07
N LYS A 165 27.68 -25.38 50.84
CA LYS A 165 28.32 -25.46 49.52
C LYS A 165 27.41 -26.09 48.48
N ALA A 166 26.74 -27.19 48.82
CA ALA A 166 25.77 -27.86 47.93
C ALA A 166 24.57 -26.95 47.60
N ARG A 167 24.07 -26.17 48.56
CA ARG A 167 23.03 -25.16 48.31
C ARG A 167 23.51 -24.06 47.37
N GLY A 168 24.71 -23.51 47.60
CA GLY A 168 25.29 -22.47 46.75
C GLY A 168 25.55 -22.96 45.31
N GLU A 169 26.00 -24.20 45.15
CA GLU A 169 26.17 -24.81 43.83
C GLU A 169 24.83 -25.01 43.13
N LYS A 170 23.82 -25.53 43.83
CA LYS A 170 22.46 -25.69 43.29
C LYS A 170 21.87 -24.35 42.84
N GLU A 171 22.05 -23.29 43.63
CA GLU A 171 21.59 -21.95 43.26
C GLU A 171 22.33 -21.42 42.02
N SER A 172 23.64 -21.59 41.96
CA SER A 172 24.46 -21.22 40.80
C SER A 172 24.02 -21.95 39.53
N ARG A 173 23.76 -23.26 39.62
CA ARG A 173 23.23 -24.06 38.50
C ARG A 173 21.87 -23.56 38.04
N LEU A 174 20.97 -23.20 38.96
CA LEU A 174 19.66 -22.62 38.62
C LEU A 174 19.79 -21.23 37.97
N ARG A 175 20.76 -20.42 38.40
CA ARG A 175 21.03 -19.10 37.83
C ARG A 175 21.57 -19.24 36.40
N ILE A 176 22.55 -20.12 36.18
CA ILE A 176 23.08 -20.46 34.85
C ILE A 176 21.95 -21.01 33.95
N GLY A 177 21.13 -21.93 34.46
CA GLY A 177 20.00 -22.47 33.71
C GLY A 177 18.99 -21.41 33.28
N ARG A 178 18.75 -20.38 34.10
CA ARG A 178 17.90 -19.24 33.74
C ARG A 178 18.53 -18.40 32.62
N PHE A 179 19.82 -18.09 32.71
CA PHE A 179 20.52 -17.35 31.66
C PHE A 179 20.56 -18.12 30.33
N LEU A 180 20.85 -19.42 30.36
CA LEU A 180 20.84 -20.23 29.14
C LEU A 180 19.47 -20.25 28.47
N LYS A 181 18.38 -20.36 29.24
CA LYS A 181 17.02 -20.26 28.71
C LYS A 181 16.74 -18.92 28.05
N ALA A 182 17.17 -17.81 28.66
CA ALA A 182 17.02 -16.48 28.08
C ALA A 182 17.78 -16.36 26.76
N VAL A 183 19.06 -16.77 26.73
CA VAL A 183 19.89 -16.75 25.51
C VAL A 183 19.30 -17.62 24.40
N THR A 184 18.72 -18.79 24.72
CA THR A 184 18.05 -19.61 23.71
C THR A 184 16.80 -18.94 23.15
N ALA A 185 16.01 -18.24 23.99
CA ALA A 185 14.82 -17.52 23.54
C ALA A 185 15.21 -16.33 22.64
N GLU A 186 16.20 -15.54 23.03
CA GLU A 186 16.73 -14.43 22.21
C GLU A 186 17.28 -14.93 20.87
N ARG A 187 17.98 -16.08 20.87
CA ARG A 187 18.47 -16.69 19.63
C ARG A 187 17.34 -17.07 18.67
N GLU A 188 16.26 -17.66 19.17
CA GLU A 188 15.10 -17.99 18.31
C GLU A 188 14.41 -16.72 17.80
N GLN A 189 14.24 -15.69 18.63
CA GLN A 189 13.72 -14.39 18.20
C GLN A 189 14.59 -13.74 17.12
N LEU A 190 15.92 -13.78 17.26
CA LEU A 190 16.83 -13.27 16.23
C LEU A 190 16.72 -14.06 14.92
N LYS A 191 16.56 -15.40 14.99
CA LYS A 191 16.35 -16.21 13.78
C LYS A 191 15.06 -15.83 13.06
N GLU A 192 13.97 -15.66 13.79
CA GLU A 192 12.70 -15.21 13.22
C GLU A 192 12.83 -13.82 12.58
N ALA A 193 13.50 -12.88 13.27
CA ALA A 193 13.77 -11.55 12.73
C ALA A 193 14.64 -11.59 11.46
N VAL A 194 15.67 -12.44 11.42
CA VAL A 194 16.51 -12.63 10.22
C VAL A 194 15.70 -13.21 9.06
N VAL A 195 14.81 -14.17 9.30
CA VAL A 195 13.93 -14.72 8.26
C VAL A 195 12.98 -13.63 7.73
N ALA A 196 12.37 -12.84 8.62
CA ALA A 196 11.49 -11.74 8.22
C ALA A 196 12.23 -10.62 7.47
N LEU A 197 13.49 -10.34 7.80
CA LEU A 197 14.31 -9.39 7.05
C LEU A 197 14.66 -9.92 5.66
N LYS A 198 15.01 -11.20 5.54
CA LYS A 198 15.30 -11.83 4.24
C LYS A 198 14.09 -11.85 3.32
N SER A 199 12.88 -12.08 3.85
CA SER A 199 11.68 -12.03 3.01
C SER A 199 11.41 -10.62 2.49
N ARG A 200 11.60 -9.58 3.32
CA ARG A 200 11.48 -8.18 2.91
C ARG A 200 12.54 -7.76 1.91
N GLU A 201 13.78 -8.24 2.07
CA GLU A 201 14.87 -8.00 1.12
C GLU A 201 14.51 -8.60 -0.25
N ALA A 202 14.00 -9.83 -0.28
CA ALA A 202 13.52 -10.45 -1.51
C ALA A 202 12.38 -9.67 -2.18
N GLU A 203 11.38 -9.22 -1.41
CA GLU A 203 10.29 -8.36 -1.91
C GLU A 203 10.83 -7.05 -2.53
N GLN A 204 11.79 -6.39 -1.87
CA GLN A 204 12.43 -5.17 -2.39
C GLN A 204 13.25 -5.43 -3.65
N GLU A 205 13.94 -6.57 -3.74
CA GLU A 205 14.66 -6.97 -4.94
C GLU A 205 13.70 -7.21 -6.12
N ASP A 206 12.55 -7.84 -5.88
CA ASP A 206 11.49 -8.05 -6.87
C ASP A 206 10.95 -6.70 -7.36
N GLU A 207 10.66 -5.77 -6.44
CA GLU A 207 10.23 -4.40 -6.78
C GLU A 207 11.29 -3.66 -7.62
N LEU A 208 12.57 -3.74 -7.23
CA LEU A 208 13.67 -3.13 -7.98
C LEU A 208 13.83 -3.75 -9.37
N ARG A 209 13.63 -5.07 -9.53
CA ARG A 209 13.62 -5.71 -10.84
C ARG A 209 12.47 -5.18 -11.70
N GLY A 210 11.27 -5.11 -11.15
CA GLY A 210 10.11 -4.53 -11.85
C GLY A 210 10.32 -3.07 -12.26
N LEU A 211 10.96 -2.25 -11.40
CA LEU A 211 11.32 -0.88 -11.74
C LEU A 211 12.35 -0.81 -12.87
N ARG A 212 13.36 -1.69 -12.87
CA ARG A 212 14.37 -1.75 -13.95
C ARG A 212 13.74 -2.10 -15.30
N GLU A 213 12.83 -3.07 -15.34
CA GLU A 213 12.09 -3.44 -16.55
C GLU A 213 11.25 -2.27 -17.08
N ARG A 214 10.56 -1.55 -16.19
CA ARG A 214 9.80 -0.35 -16.57
C ARG A 214 10.68 0.77 -17.12
N VAL A 215 11.88 0.97 -16.56
CA VAL A 215 12.83 1.96 -17.07
C VAL A 215 13.28 1.58 -18.49
N LEU A 216 13.60 0.31 -18.72
CA LEU A 216 13.98 -0.18 -20.06
C LEU A 216 12.85 0.04 -21.09
N LEU A 217 11.60 -0.28 -20.74
CA LEU A 217 10.46 -0.04 -21.61
C LEU A 217 10.28 1.45 -21.95
N LEU A 218 10.42 2.33 -20.96
CA LEU A 218 10.34 3.78 -21.18
C LEU A 218 11.49 4.31 -22.05
N GLU A 219 12.69 3.74 -21.94
CA GLU A 219 13.82 4.07 -22.80
C GLU A 219 13.55 3.65 -24.26
N GLU A 220 12.97 2.47 -24.48
CA GLU A 220 12.55 2.01 -25.81
C GLU A 220 11.48 2.92 -26.42
N GLU A 221 10.43 3.26 -25.66
CA GLU A 221 9.38 4.19 -26.08
C GLU A 221 9.96 5.58 -26.42
N LEU A 222 10.89 6.07 -25.60
CA LEU A 222 11.55 7.35 -25.84
C LEU A 222 12.37 7.33 -27.14
N MET A 223 13.08 6.23 -27.41
CA MET A 223 13.83 6.05 -28.65
C MET A 223 12.91 5.95 -29.87
N ALA A 224 11.79 5.22 -29.77
CA ALA A 224 10.78 5.15 -30.82
C ALA A 224 10.15 6.53 -31.10
N ALA A 225 9.83 7.30 -30.06
CA ALA A 225 9.29 8.65 -30.20
C ALA A 225 10.30 9.62 -30.86
N LYS A 226 11.60 9.50 -30.53
CA LYS A 226 12.67 10.28 -31.18
C LYS A 226 12.76 9.96 -32.67
N LEU A 227 12.78 8.67 -33.03
CA LEU A 227 12.82 8.24 -34.44
C LEU A 227 11.59 8.71 -35.21
N PHE A 228 10.40 8.62 -34.62
CA PHE A 228 9.16 9.12 -35.21
C PHE A 228 9.19 10.65 -35.44
N LYS A 229 9.70 11.40 -34.46
CA LYS A 229 9.88 12.86 -34.59
C LYS A 229 10.85 13.21 -35.71
N GLU A 230 11.98 12.53 -35.81
CA GLU A 230 12.95 12.72 -36.90
C GLU A 230 12.34 12.40 -38.26
N HIS A 231 11.56 11.32 -38.37
CA HIS A 231 10.84 10.98 -39.58
C HIS A 231 9.89 12.11 -40.02
N LEU A 232 9.07 12.64 -39.11
CA LEU A 232 8.18 13.77 -39.41
C LEU A 232 8.95 15.04 -39.81
N GLN A 233 10.10 15.31 -39.18
CA GLN A 233 10.94 16.45 -39.57
C GLN A 233 11.53 16.27 -40.97
N ASN A 234 11.98 15.07 -41.31
CA ASN A 234 12.49 14.75 -42.64
C ASN A 234 11.38 14.85 -43.69
N GLN A 235 10.17 14.37 -43.39
CA GLN A 235 9.00 14.52 -44.25
C GLN A 235 8.65 15.99 -44.48
N ARG A 236 8.67 16.83 -43.42
CA ARG A 236 8.46 18.28 -43.54
C ARG A 236 9.52 18.94 -44.42
N ARG A 237 10.80 18.59 -44.25
CA ARG A 237 11.90 19.11 -45.09
C ARG A 237 11.72 18.72 -46.55
N TYR A 238 11.34 17.47 -46.83
CA TYR A 238 11.05 17.00 -48.18
C TYR A 238 9.90 17.78 -48.82
N ASN A 239 8.78 17.94 -48.09
CA ASN A 239 7.63 18.69 -48.58
C ASN A 239 7.95 20.16 -48.85
N LEU A 240 8.73 20.81 -47.96
CA LEU A 240 9.20 22.18 -48.16
C LEU A 240 10.07 22.30 -49.42
N LEU A 241 11.00 21.36 -49.64
CA LEU A 241 11.83 21.36 -50.84
C LEU A 241 11.00 21.18 -52.12
N ALA A 242 10.00 20.29 -52.09
CA ALA A 242 9.08 20.10 -53.21
C ALA A 242 8.28 21.38 -53.51
N LEU A 243 7.83 22.09 -52.47
CA LEU A 243 7.11 23.36 -52.61
C LEU A 243 8.00 24.46 -53.18
N VAL A 244 9.22 24.62 -52.68
CA VAL A 244 10.20 25.59 -53.24
C VAL A 244 10.47 25.32 -54.72
N LYS A 245 10.62 24.04 -55.11
CA LYS A 245 10.79 23.66 -56.51
C LYS A 245 9.55 23.98 -57.35
N ALA A 246 8.34 23.84 -56.79
CA ALA A 246 7.11 24.20 -57.48
C ALA A 246 6.97 25.72 -57.64
N CYS A 247 7.29 26.51 -56.61
CA CYS A 247 7.33 27.96 -56.68
C CYS A 247 8.31 28.45 -57.76
N GLY A 248 9.54 27.94 -57.79
CA GLY A 248 10.50 28.33 -58.82
C GLY A 248 10.04 28.02 -60.26
N LYS A 249 9.25 26.95 -60.45
CA LYS A 249 8.62 26.68 -61.76
C LYS A 249 7.48 27.65 -62.07
N ALA A 250 6.72 28.08 -61.07
CA ALA A 250 5.67 29.07 -61.23
C ALA A 250 6.25 30.44 -61.58
N ASP A 251 7.33 30.86 -60.92
CA ASP A 251 8.05 32.10 -61.19
C ASP A 251 8.63 32.11 -62.63
N GLU A 252 9.18 30.98 -63.08
CA GLU A 252 9.64 30.80 -64.46
C GLU A 252 8.49 30.92 -65.46
N ALA A 253 7.34 30.27 -65.18
CA ALA A 253 6.17 30.37 -66.04
C ALA A 253 5.57 31.78 -66.06
N GLU A 254 5.60 32.49 -64.93
CA GLU A 254 5.17 33.90 -64.84
C GLU A 254 6.09 34.80 -65.68
N SER A 255 7.40 34.57 -65.63
CA SER A 255 8.38 35.28 -66.46
C SER A 255 8.13 35.04 -67.95
N GLN A 256 7.86 33.79 -68.35
CA GLN A 256 7.51 33.44 -69.73
C GLN A 256 6.18 34.07 -70.18
N LEU A 257 5.18 34.13 -69.28
CA LEU A 257 3.92 34.81 -69.56
C LEU A 257 4.12 36.32 -69.76
N GLU A 258 5.00 36.95 -68.99
CA GLU A 258 5.29 38.37 -69.14
C GLU A 258 6.01 38.67 -70.47
N GLU A 259 6.99 37.85 -70.85
CA GLU A 259 7.64 37.94 -72.18
C GLU A 259 6.61 37.77 -73.32
N LEU A 260 5.69 36.82 -73.19
CA LEU A 260 4.60 36.64 -74.17
C LEU A 260 3.65 37.83 -74.23
N LYS A 261 3.36 38.50 -73.11
CA LYS A 261 2.56 39.73 -73.12
C LYS A 261 3.28 40.86 -73.84
N GLU A 262 4.57 41.07 -73.58
CA GLU A 262 5.37 42.10 -74.25
C GLU A 262 5.42 41.87 -75.77
N THR A 263 5.64 40.63 -76.19
CA THR A 263 5.62 40.28 -77.62
C THR A 263 4.25 40.49 -78.24
N LEU A 264 3.16 40.14 -77.55
CA LEU A 264 1.80 40.39 -78.01
C LEU A 264 1.51 41.88 -78.18
N GLU A 265 1.91 42.72 -77.22
CA GLU A 265 1.68 44.17 -77.31
C GLU A 265 2.51 44.80 -78.45
N SER A 266 3.74 44.32 -78.66
CA SER A 266 4.57 44.70 -79.82
C SER A 266 3.89 44.34 -81.15
N TRP A 267 3.33 43.13 -81.27
CA TRP A 267 2.57 42.72 -82.44
C TRP A 267 1.33 43.56 -82.67
N LYS A 268 0.58 43.85 -81.60
CA LYS A 268 -0.59 44.71 -81.64
C LYS A 268 -0.24 46.11 -82.14
N GLN A 269 0.86 46.70 -81.67
CA GLN A 269 1.34 47.99 -82.16
C GLN A 269 1.68 47.94 -83.65
N ARG A 270 2.42 46.92 -84.11
CA ARG A 270 2.73 46.75 -85.55
C ARG A 270 1.48 46.64 -86.42
N CYS A 271 0.48 45.89 -85.97
CA CYS A 271 -0.79 45.77 -86.67
C CYS A 271 -1.51 47.12 -86.76
N GLN A 272 -1.46 47.92 -85.69
CA GLN A 272 -2.00 49.28 -85.69
C GLN A 272 -1.26 50.17 -86.68
N ASP A 273 0.08 50.16 -86.65
CA ASP A 273 0.90 50.96 -87.58
C ASP A 273 0.60 50.62 -89.05
N ILE A 274 0.41 49.33 -89.37
CA ILE A 274 0.01 48.89 -90.72
C ILE A 274 -1.39 49.38 -91.07
N ALA A 275 -2.35 49.32 -90.13
CA ALA A 275 -3.70 49.79 -90.35
C ALA A 275 -3.72 51.31 -90.63
N ASP A 276 -2.96 52.08 -89.85
CA ASP A 276 -2.83 53.53 -90.00
C ASP A 276 -2.16 53.88 -91.34
N GLU A 277 -1.12 53.15 -91.75
CA GLU A 277 -0.46 53.33 -93.05
C GLU A 277 -1.42 53.05 -94.22
N VAL A 278 -2.20 51.95 -94.15
CA VAL A 278 -3.22 51.65 -95.17
C VAL A 278 -4.30 52.73 -95.20
N GLU A 279 -4.73 53.26 -94.05
CA GLU A 279 -5.69 54.36 -93.99
C GLU A 279 -5.14 55.62 -94.67
N ILE A 280 -3.88 55.97 -94.42
CA ILE A 280 -3.20 57.09 -95.09
C ILE A 280 -3.17 56.88 -96.60
N GLN A 281 -2.79 55.68 -97.07
CA GLN A 281 -2.75 55.35 -98.50
C GLN A 281 -4.13 55.44 -99.16
N VAL A 282 -5.18 54.94 -98.47
CA VAL A 282 -6.57 55.02 -98.96
C VAL A 282 -7.02 56.48 -99.05
N ARG A 283 -6.71 57.32 -98.06
CA ARG A 283 -7.02 58.75 -98.09
C ARG A 283 -6.30 59.46 -99.24
N ALA A 284 -5.01 59.19 -99.45
CA ALA A 284 -4.24 59.74 -100.56
C ALA A 284 -4.79 59.30 -101.93
N ALA A 285 -5.10 58.02 -102.10
CA ALA A 285 -5.71 57.50 -103.32
C ALA A 285 -7.09 58.10 -103.57
N THR A 286 -7.86 58.37 -102.51
CA THR A 286 -9.18 59.03 -102.59
C THR A 286 -9.03 60.47 -103.06
N THR A 287 -8.07 61.23 -102.51
CA THR A 287 -7.79 62.61 -102.96
C THR A 287 -7.30 62.66 -104.40
N ASP A 288 -6.43 61.72 -104.80
CA ASP A 288 -5.94 61.62 -106.18
C ASP A 288 -7.07 61.26 -107.14
N THR A 289 -7.91 60.30 -106.76
CA THR A 289 -9.09 59.92 -107.54
C THR A 289 -10.01 61.12 -107.73
N GLN A 290 -10.24 61.92 -106.68
CA GLN A 290 -11.06 63.13 -106.77
C GLN A 290 -10.41 64.19 -107.68
N PHE A 291 -9.10 64.41 -107.56
CA PHE A 291 -8.34 65.31 -108.41
C PHE A 291 -8.45 64.92 -109.89
N TRP A 292 -8.28 63.64 -110.21
CA TRP A 292 -8.40 63.12 -111.58
C TRP A 292 -9.84 63.19 -112.10
N LYS A 293 -10.84 62.90 -111.27
CA LYS A 293 -12.26 63.10 -111.62
C LYS A 293 -12.53 64.55 -112.01
N ASP A 294 -12.10 65.52 -111.20
CA ASP A 294 -12.29 66.95 -111.48
C ASP A 294 -11.61 67.38 -112.78
N ARG A 295 -10.37 66.92 -113.03
CA ARG A 295 -9.67 67.21 -114.29
C ARG A 295 -10.33 66.58 -115.49
N TYR A 296 -10.77 65.33 -115.36
CA TYR A 296 -11.48 64.64 -116.43
C TYR A 296 -12.78 65.37 -116.77
N ILE A 297 -13.58 65.78 -115.77
CA ILE A 297 -14.79 66.58 -115.96
C ILE A 297 -14.47 67.88 -116.70
N LYS A 298 -13.41 68.60 -116.31
CA LYS A 298 -12.98 69.84 -116.99
C LYS A 298 -12.54 69.59 -118.44
N LEU A 299 -11.77 68.54 -118.69
CA LEU A 299 -11.34 68.15 -120.04
C LEU A 299 -12.52 67.74 -120.91
N ALA A 300 -13.43 66.91 -120.39
CA ALA A 300 -14.65 66.50 -121.06
C ALA A 300 -15.52 67.72 -121.40
N TRP A 301 -15.66 68.68 -120.47
CA TRP A 301 -16.37 69.93 -120.72
C TRP A 301 -15.73 70.77 -121.84
N LEU A 302 -14.41 70.97 -121.81
CA LEU A 302 -13.68 71.68 -122.87
C LEU A 302 -13.78 70.99 -124.24
N ALA A 303 -13.67 69.66 -124.27
CA ALA A 303 -13.79 68.87 -125.49
C ALA A 303 -15.21 68.99 -126.06
N ASN A 304 -16.24 68.85 -125.21
CA ASN A 304 -17.64 69.04 -125.62
C ASN A 304 -17.89 70.46 -126.12
N GLN A 305 -17.32 71.48 -125.48
CA GLN A 305 -17.41 72.87 -125.93
C GLN A 305 -16.75 73.07 -127.30
N ALA A 306 -15.54 72.52 -127.50
CA ALA A 306 -14.85 72.56 -128.79
C ALA A 306 -15.67 71.85 -129.89
N LEU A 307 -16.28 70.70 -129.58
CA LEU A 307 -17.15 69.98 -130.51
C LEU A 307 -18.41 70.78 -130.93
N LEU A 308 -18.90 71.70 -130.07
CA LEU A 308 -19.99 72.60 -130.40
C LEU A 308 -19.54 73.85 -131.17
N ASP A 309 -18.37 74.40 -130.82
CA ASP A 309 -17.86 75.65 -131.41
C ASP A 309 -17.19 75.45 -132.77
N ILE A 310 -16.54 74.31 -133.00
CA ILE A 310 -15.85 74.00 -134.27
C ILE A 310 -16.82 74.05 -135.47
N PRO A 311 -18.00 73.37 -135.46
CA PRO A 311 -18.96 73.45 -136.56
C PRO A 311 -19.49 74.87 -136.78
N ARG A 312 -19.79 75.58 -135.70
CA ARG A 312 -20.28 76.97 -135.77
C ARG A 312 -19.26 77.86 -136.47
N LYS A 313 -17.99 77.77 -136.07
CA LYS A 313 -16.89 78.54 -136.70
C LYS A 313 -16.65 78.12 -138.15
N LEU A 314 -16.68 76.81 -138.45
CA LEU A 314 -16.56 76.27 -139.81
C LEU A 314 -17.66 76.81 -140.72
N CYS A 315 -18.93 76.77 -140.30
CA CYS A 315 -20.03 77.37 -141.06
C CYS A 315 -19.82 78.87 -141.29
N THR A 316 -19.45 79.63 -140.26
CA THR A 316 -19.16 81.07 -140.41
C THR A 316 -18.00 81.33 -141.38
N THR A 317 -16.99 80.46 -141.44
CA THR A 317 -15.88 80.61 -142.40
C THR A 317 -16.30 80.23 -143.81
N GLU A 318 -17.11 79.19 -143.97
CA GLU A 318 -17.67 78.78 -145.27
C GLU A 318 -18.59 79.85 -145.87
N ASP A 319 -19.38 80.54 -145.04
CA ASP A 319 -20.25 81.65 -145.47
C ASP A 319 -19.46 82.87 -146.00
N VAL A 320 -18.19 83.03 -145.60
CA VAL A 320 -17.29 84.13 -146.03
C VAL A 320 -16.44 83.73 -147.25
N VAL A 321 -16.35 82.44 -147.57
CA VAL A 321 -15.54 81.89 -148.66
C VAL A 321 -16.33 81.92 -149.97
N ASP A 322 -16.00 82.87 -150.86
CA ASP A 322 -16.57 82.95 -152.22
C ASP A 322 -16.09 81.75 -153.06
N PRO A 323 -17.01 80.87 -153.54
CA PRO A 323 -16.67 79.67 -154.30
C PRO A 323 -15.85 79.92 -155.57
N THR A 324 -15.82 81.16 -156.08
CA THR A 324 -15.21 81.53 -157.36
C THR A 324 -13.84 82.20 -157.23
N ARG A 325 -13.48 82.68 -156.03
CA ARG A 325 -12.23 83.43 -155.77
C ARG A 325 -11.26 82.75 -154.82
N THR A 326 -11.72 81.73 -154.12
CA THR A 326 -10.92 81.12 -153.06
C THR A 326 -9.95 80.09 -153.63
N LEU A 327 -8.69 80.19 -153.20
CA LEU A 327 -7.63 79.25 -153.54
C LEU A 327 -8.06 77.82 -153.24
N ARG A 328 -7.82 76.91 -154.19
CA ARG A 328 -8.26 75.51 -154.16
C ARG A 328 -7.82 74.81 -152.87
N GLU A 329 -6.63 75.14 -152.39
CA GLU A 329 -6.03 74.59 -151.17
C GLU A 329 -6.86 74.91 -149.93
N ILE A 330 -7.46 76.10 -149.84
CA ILE A 330 -8.31 76.50 -148.71
C ILE A 330 -9.60 75.69 -148.71
N ARG A 331 -10.19 75.44 -149.89
CA ARG A 331 -11.40 74.62 -150.02
C ARG A 331 -11.15 73.16 -149.65
N GLU A 332 -10.04 72.60 -150.13
CA GLU A 332 -9.62 71.23 -149.78
C GLU A 332 -9.33 71.09 -148.28
N PHE A 333 -8.80 72.14 -147.65
CA PHE A 333 -8.60 72.18 -146.21
C PHE A 333 -9.93 72.17 -145.42
N LEU A 334 -10.90 73.01 -145.79
CA LEU A 334 -12.22 73.04 -145.11
C LEU A 334 -12.96 71.70 -145.25
N GLU A 335 -12.92 71.08 -146.42
CA GLU A 335 -13.51 69.76 -146.67
C GLU A 335 -12.83 68.65 -145.81
N ARG A 336 -11.50 68.72 -145.64
CA ARG A 336 -10.77 67.82 -144.73
C ARG A 336 -11.16 68.04 -143.27
N CYS A 337 -11.32 69.29 -142.84
CA CYS A 337 -11.77 69.64 -141.49
C CYS A 337 -13.18 69.08 -141.20
N ARG A 338 -14.10 69.18 -142.17
CA ARG A 338 -15.45 68.62 -142.07
C ARG A 338 -15.44 67.10 -141.93
N LYS A 339 -14.71 66.41 -142.81
CA LYS A 339 -14.55 64.94 -142.74
C LYS A 339 -13.93 64.48 -141.41
N LEU A 340 -12.97 65.23 -140.88
CA LEU A 340 -12.38 64.94 -139.57
C LEU A 340 -13.42 65.11 -138.46
N TYR A 341 -14.23 66.16 -138.50
CA TYR A 341 -15.30 66.39 -137.54
C TYR A 341 -16.36 65.28 -137.57
N ASP A 342 -16.84 64.89 -138.76
CA ASP A 342 -17.84 63.83 -138.89
C ASP A 342 -17.34 62.50 -138.32
N ARG A 343 -16.07 62.18 -138.56
CA ARG A 343 -15.42 60.99 -137.99
C ARG A 343 -15.28 61.08 -136.46
N MET A 344 -14.96 62.25 -135.92
CA MET A 344 -14.93 62.46 -134.46
C MET A 344 -16.32 62.33 -133.85
N LYS A 345 -17.36 62.82 -134.54
CA LYS A 345 -18.76 62.73 -134.09
C LYS A 345 -19.26 61.28 -134.06
N GLU A 346 -18.92 60.48 -135.07
CA GLU A 346 -19.18 59.03 -135.08
C GLU A 346 -18.50 58.31 -133.91
N LEU A 347 -17.23 58.63 -133.63
CA LEU A 347 -16.48 58.04 -132.51
C LEU A 347 -16.98 58.50 -131.13
N SER A 348 -17.65 59.65 -131.06
CA SER A 348 -18.21 60.20 -129.82
C SER A 348 -19.66 59.77 -129.56
N ALA A 349 -20.28 59.03 -130.50
CA ALA A 349 -21.57 58.43 -130.27
C ALA A 349 -21.43 57.38 -129.16
N PRO A 350 -22.25 57.43 -128.09
CA PRO A 350 -22.21 56.39 -127.07
C PRO A 350 -22.46 55.02 -127.73
N PRO A 351 -21.72 53.98 -127.30
CA PRO A 351 -21.91 52.62 -127.80
C PRO A 351 -23.31 52.07 -127.50
#